data_AF-A0A2S0K572-F1
#
_entry.id   AF-A0A2S0K572-F1
#
_cell.length_a   1.000
_cell.length_b   1.000
_cell.length_c   1.000
_cell.angle_alpha   90.00
_cell.angle_beta   90.00
_cell.angle_gamma   90.00
#
_symmetry.space_group_name_H-M   'P 1'
#
loop_
_entity.id
_entity.type
_entity.pdbx_description
1 polymer ?
#
loop_
_entity_poly.entity_id
_entity_poly.type
_entity_poly.pdbx_seq_one_letter_code
_entity_poly.pdbx_strand_id
1 'polypeptide(L)'
;MLNKHITNTKKNKEFIDTVQEIIEYLNHKASKNFKATTATTKRLINERITEGYIIKDFKRVIDNKVKQWIHDLKMNKYLQPNTLFNLNKFRDP
;
A
#
# COMPACT_ATOMS: atom_id res chain seq x y z
N MET A 1 28.50 -19.87 -4.70
CA MET A 1 27.24 -19.62 -3.97
C MET A 1 27.08 -18.18 -3.47
N LEU A 2 27.75 -17.18 -4.06
CA LEU A 2 27.75 -15.79 -3.56
C LEU A 2 26.57 -14.93 -4.09
N ASN A 3 26.05 -15.23 -5.29
CA ASN A 3 25.08 -14.37 -5.99
C ASN A 3 23.64 -14.45 -5.46
N LYS A 4 23.25 -15.55 -4.78
CA LYS A 4 21.87 -15.75 -4.27
C LYS A 4 21.57 -14.91 -3.03
N HIS A 5 22.57 -14.65 -2.18
CA HIS A 5 22.40 -13.80 -0.99
C HIS A 5 22.29 -12.31 -1.35
N ILE A 6 23.12 -11.83 -2.27
CA ILE A 6 23.13 -10.42 -2.69
C ILE A 6 21.79 -10.04 -3.38
N THR A 7 21.26 -10.92 -4.22
CA THR A 7 19.98 -10.70 -4.92
C THR A 7 18.78 -10.69 -3.97
N ASN A 8 18.79 -11.53 -2.93
CA ASN A 8 17.73 -11.56 -1.93
C ASN A 8 17.69 -10.30 -1.05
N THR A 9 18.85 -9.79 -0.63
CA THR A 9 18.95 -8.55 0.15
C THR A 9 18.47 -7.33 -0.64
N LYS A 10 18.84 -7.22 -1.92
CA LYS A 10 18.41 -6.12 -2.80
C LYS A 10 16.89 -6.13 -2.99
N LYS A 11 16.32 -7.29 -3.31
CA LYS A 11 14.87 -7.45 -3.51
C LYS A 11 14.07 -7.14 -2.24
N ASN A 12 14.58 -7.55 -1.07
CA ASN A 12 13.95 -7.22 0.21
C ASN A 12 13.98 -5.72 0.51
N LYS A 13 15.10 -5.04 0.24
CA LYS A 13 15.20 -3.59 0.40
C LYS A 13 14.21 -2.85 -0.53
N GLU A 14 14.18 -3.20 -1.81
CA GLU A 14 13.26 -2.61 -2.78
C GLU A 14 11.79 -2.79 -2.39
N PHE A 15 11.44 -3.96 -1.86
CA PHE A 15 10.11 -4.21 -1.31
C PHE A 15 9.81 -3.31 -0.08
N ILE A 16 10.74 -3.16 0.85
CA ILE A 16 10.59 -2.29 2.02
C ILE A 16 10.38 -0.84 1.59
N ASP A 17 11.21 -0.35 0.66
CA ASP A 17 11.12 1.01 0.13
C ASP A 17 9.76 1.23 -0.56
N THR A 18 9.28 0.25 -1.33
CA THR A 18 7.96 0.30 -1.99
C THR A 18 6.82 0.38 -0.99
N VAL A 19 6.84 -0.46 0.05
CA VAL A 19 5.80 -0.45 1.10
C VAL A 19 5.81 0.88 1.87
N GLN A 20 7.00 1.42 2.15
CA GLN A 20 7.17 2.71 2.80
C GLN A 20 6.54 3.83 1.95
N GLU A 21 6.88 3.90 0.66
CA GLU A 21 6.39 4.94 -0.24
C GLU A 21 4.85 4.95 -0.34
N ILE A 22 4.23 3.77 -0.50
CA ILE A 22 2.77 3.63 -0.60
C ILE A 22 2.08 4.13 0.67
N ILE A 23 2.63 3.82 1.84
CA ILE A 23 2.02 4.15 3.13
C ILE A 23 2.25 5.61 3.51
N GLU A 24 3.43 6.17 3.23
CA GLU A 24 3.67 7.60 3.36
C GLU A 24 2.71 8.41 2.49
N TYR A 25 2.48 7.96 1.26
CA TYR A 25 1.52 8.60 0.37
C TYR A 25 0.08 8.56 0.93
N LEU A 26 -0.37 7.41 1.43
CA LEU A 26 -1.68 7.30 2.09
C LEU A 26 -1.77 8.23 3.31
N ASN A 27 -0.76 8.22 4.17
CA ASN A 27 -0.72 9.06 5.37
C ASN A 27 -0.82 10.54 5.04
N HIS A 28 -0.06 10.99 4.04
CA HIS A 28 -0.11 12.37 3.57
C HIS A 28 -1.49 12.72 3.00
N LYS A 29 -2.05 11.90 2.12
CA LYS A 29 -3.33 12.19 1.44
C LYS A 29 -4.56 12.10 2.35
N ALA A 30 -4.54 11.21 3.35
CA ALA A 30 -5.68 10.98 4.25
C ALA A 30 -5.52 11.64 5.63
N SER A 31 -4.41 12.36 5.87
CA SER A 31 -4.02 12.90 7.18
C SER A 31 -4.05 11.82 8.27
N LYS A 32 -3.36 10.71 8.03
CA LYS A 32 -3.26 9.54 8.93
C LYS A 32 -1.80 9.21 9.25
N ASN A 33 -1.59 8.27 10.17
CA ASN A 33 -0.27 7.86 10.67
C ASN A 33 -0.12 6.33 10.73
N PHE A 34 -0.43 5.62 9.63
CA PHE A 34 -0.25 4.17 9.53
C PHE A 34 1.23 3.80 9.46
N LYS A 35 1.56 2.62 9.99
CA LYS A 35 2.91 2.07 9.95
C LYS A 35 3.09 1.15 8.73
N ALA A 36 4.11 1.45 7.92
CA ALA A 36 4.56 0.59 6.82
C ALA A 36 5.16 -0.74 7.32
N THR A 37 5.62 -0.77 8.57
CA THR A 37 6.35 -1.91 9.14
C THR A 37 5.47 -3.09 9.57
N THR A 38 4.15 -2.91 9.68
CA THR A 38 3.26 -3.99 10.15
C THR A 38 3.21 -5.16 9.18
N ALA A 39 3.09 -6.37 9.72
CA ALA A 39 2.99 -7.59 8.92
C ALA A 39 1.78 -7.56 7.96
N THR A 40 0.63 -7.07 8.43
CA THR A 40 -0.60 -6.96 7.63
C THR A 40 -0.42 -5.99 6.46
N THR A 41 0.15 -4.81 6.68
CA THR A 41 0.40 -3.83 5.62
C THR A 41 1.33 -4.40 4.55
N LYS A 42 2.45 -5.00 4.97
CA LYS A 42 3.40 -5.65 4.06
C LYS A 42 2.74 -6.75 3.25
N ARG A 43 1.98 -7.63 3.89
CA ARG A 43 1.28 -8.74 3.24
C ARG A 43 0.32 -8.25 2.16
N LEU A 44 -0.55 -7.30 2.47
CA LEU A 44 -1.55 -6.80 1.52
C LEU A 44 -0.90 -6.16 0.30
N ILE A 45 0.12 -5.32 0.51
CA ILE A 45 0.85 -4.66 -0.59
C ILE A 45 1.61 -5.70 -1.41
N ASN A 46 2.29 -6.65 -0.77
CA ASN A 46 3.00 -7.73 -1.46
C ASN A 46 2.06 -8.56 -2.35
N GLU A 47 0.90 -8.95 -1.83
CA GLU A 47 -0.11 -9.70 -2.61
C GLU A 47 -0.50 -8.95 -3.89
N ARG A 48 -0.75 -7.63 -3.79
CA ARG A 48 -1.04 -6.81 -4.98
C ARG A 48 0.16 -6.72 -5.94
N ILE A 49 1.38 -6.55 -5.45
CA ILE A 49 2.59 -6.52 -6.31
C ILE A 49 2.75 -7.86 -7.04
N THR A 50 2.52 -8.99 -6.35
CA THR A 50 2.57 -10.33 -6.99
C THR A 50 1.48 -10.54 -8.03
N GLU A 51 0.36 -9.82 -7.93
CA GLU A 51 -0.70 -9.78 -8.95
C GLU A 51 -0.36 -8.86 -10.14
N GLY A 52 0.81 -8.19 -10.12
CA GLY A 52 1.30 -7.34 -11.21
C GLY A 52 1.03 -5.84 -11.06
N TYR A 53 0.48 -5.41 -9.91
CA TYR A 53 0.21 -4.00 -9.66
C TYR A 53 1.49 -3.23 -9.28
N ILE A 54 1.60 -2.00 -9.77
CA ILE A 54 2.73 -1.11 -9.53
C ILE A 54 2.33 0.04 -8.59
N ILE A 55 3.32 0.76 -8.04
CA ILE A 55 3.11 1.89 -7.12
C ILE A 55 2.06 2.89 -7.62
N LYS A 56 2.03 3.16 -8.94
CA LYS A 56 1.05 4.04 -9.58
C LYS A 56 -0.39 3.58 -9.34
N ASP A 57 -0.66 2.28 -9.34
CA ASP A 57 -2.00 1.73 -9.12
C ASP A 57 -2.45 1.94 -7.67
N PHE A 58 -1.55 1.73 -6.70
CA PHE A 58 -1.84 2.02 -5.29
C PHE A 58 -2.15 3.50 -5.08
N LYS A 59 -1.34 4.40 -5.67
CA LYS A 59 -1.58 5.85 -5.59
C LYS A 59 -2.93 6.22 -6.20
N ARG A 60 -3.32 5.61 -7.33
CA ARG A 60 -4.65 5.81 -7.94
C ARG A 60 -5.79 5.40 -7.01
N VAL A 61 -5.69 4.23 -6.36
CA VAL A 61 -6.69 3.77 -5.38
C VAL A 61 -6.78 4.75 -4.21
N ILE A 62 -5.64 5.20 -3.68
CA ILE A 62 -5.59 6.17 -2.58
C ILE A 62 -6.27 7.48 -3.01
N ASP A 63 -5.91 8.04 -4.15
CA ASP A 63 -6.49 9.29 -4.64
C ASP A 63 -8.01 9.19 -4.83
N ASN A 64 -8.48 8.12 -5.47
CA ASN A 64 -9.90 7.89 -5.68
C ASN A 64 -10.67 7.80 -4.37
N LYS A 65 -10.20 6.98 -3.43
CA LYS A 65 -10.92 6.78 -2.17
C LYS A 65 -10.80 7.98 -1.24
N VAL A 66 -9.65 8.67 -1.22
CA VAL A 66 -9.50 9.93 -0.48
C VAL A 66 -10.50 10.98 -1.00
N LYS A 67 -10.58 11.16 -2.33
CA LYS A 67 -11.54 12.09 -2.94
C LYS A 67 -12.99 11.74 -2.56
N GLN A 68 -13.33 10.46 -2.46
CA GLN A 68 -14.69 10.01 -2.13
C GLN A 68 -15.00 10.09 -0.63
N TRP A 69 -14.04 9.78 0.25
CA TRP A 69 -14.33 9.44 1.65
C TRP A 69 -13.75 10.40 2.68
N ILE A 70 -12.80 11.28 2.32
CA ILE A 70 -12.09 12.09 3.33
C ILE A 70 -13.02 13.03 4.12
N HIS A 71 -14.06 13.57 3.49
CA HIS A 71 -15.04 14.46 4.14
C HIS A 71 -16.34 13.74 4.54
N ASP A 72 -16.42 12.43 4.31
CA ASP A 72 -17.58 11.64 4.70
C ASP A 72 -17.41 11.10 6.12
N LEU A 73 -18.33 11.48 7.02
CA LEU A 73 -18.29 11.12 8.45
C LEU A 73 -18.30 9.61 8.71
N LYS A 74 -18.92 8.83 7.83
CA LYS A 74 -19.01 7.37 7.96
C LYS A 74 -17.85 6.69 7.24
N MET A 75 -17.44 7.23 6.09
CA MET A 75 -16.51 6.55 5.19
C MET A 75 -15.04 6.88 5.46
N ASN A 76 -14.72 8.04 6.05
CA ASN A 76 -13.33 8.43 6.34
C ASN A 76 -12.56 7.36 7.14
N LYS A 77 -13.24 6.67 8.07
CA LYS A 77 -12.64 5.60 8.88
C LYS A 77 -12.14 4.41 8.06
N TYR A 78 -12.58 4.25 6.81
CA TYR A 78 -12.14 3.18 5.90
C TYR A 78 -10.96 3.59 5.00
N LEU A 79 -10.42 4.80 5.14
CA LEU A 79 -9.14 5.20 4.54
C LEU A 79 -7.96 4.56 5.29
N GLN A 80 -7.87 3.23 5.23
CA GLN A 80 -6.86 2.43 5.91
C GLN A 80 -6.27 1.37 4.96
N PRO A 81 -5.02 0.91 5.17
CA PRO A 81 -4.40 -0.10 4.31
C PRO A 81 -5.22 -1.39 4.15
N ASN A 82 -5.83 -1.86 5.25
CA ASN A 82 -6.65 -3.08 5.25
C ASN A 82 -7.92 -3.00 4.40
N THR A 83 -8.40 -1.80 4.11
CA THR A 83 -9.60 -1.57 3.32
C THR A 83 -9.20 -1.28 1.89
N LEU A 84 -8.23 -0.39 1.69
CA LEU A 84 -7.81 0.05 0.37
C LEU A 84 -7.10 -1.06 -0.42
N PHE A 85 -6.33 -1.92 0.25
CA PHE A 85 -5.49 -2.95 -0.40
C PHE A 85 -6.03 -4.37 -0.23
N ASN A 86 -7.29 -4.50 0.21
CA ASN A 86 -7.99 -5.78 0.19
C ASN A 86 -8.38 -6.13 -1.26
N LEU A 87 -8.25 -7.42 -1.63
CA LEU A 87 -8.55 -7.97 -2.96
C LEU A 87 -9.87 -7.44 -3.55
N ASN A 88 -10.95 -7.48 -2.77
CA ASN A 88 -12.30 -7.08 -3.23
C ASN A 88 -12.49 -5.57 -3.41
N LYS A 89 -11.54 -4.75 -2.94
CA LYS A 89 -11.61 -3.28 -3.01
C LYS A 89 -10.55 -2.68 -3.92
N PHE A 90 -9.48 -3.42 -4.19
CA PHE A 90 -8.37 -2.95 -5.01
C PHE A 90 -8.64 -3.06 -6.52
N ARG A 91 -9.46 -4.03 -6.95
CA ARG A 91 -9.75 -4.29 -8.38
C ARG A 91 -10.75 -3.30 -9.01
N ASP A 92 -11.54 -2.60 -8.18
CA ASP A 92 -12.54 -1.61 -8.61
C ASP A 92 -12.22 -0.20 -8.03
N PRO A 93 -11.24 0.51 -8.61
CA PRO A 93 -10.77 1.80 -8.11
C PRO A 93 -11.79 2.93 -8.23
#